data_AF-A0A5C7J5H6-F1
#
_entry.id   AF-A0A5C7J5H6-F1
#
_cell.length_a   1.000
_cell.length_b   1.000
_cell.length_c   1.000
_cell.angle_alpha   90.00
_cell.angle_beta   90.00
_cell.angle_gamma   90.00
#
_symmetry.space_group_name_H-M   'P 1'
#
loop_
_entity.id
_entity.type
_entity.pdbx_description
1 polymer ?
#
loop_
_entity_poly.entity_id
_entity_poly.type
_entity_poly.pdbx_seq_one_letter_code
_entity_poly.pdbx_strand_id
1 'polypeptide(L)'
;MGRKHFPRSLSKPARYKDGDTHTVVRLGYLLEYCPLHPACNARGMVPQHRLIMEINLGRFLSGQEVVHHINGNKLDNRIENLKLYSSQSEHMKEHFSEGGTFFYDMRLRERIDIDAPNPEISLNQAAKKYGCCRNTIVSICNDLQIKWRHKNSEKKAPRADVLSTLQKHSRAEACKILGLCLQALWNKYPTEMRLTASRKLLKWHDRVGAPASRND
;
A
#
# COMPACT_ATOMS: atom_id res chain seq x y z
N MET A 1 -45.61 -23.41 20.11
CA MET A 1 -44.28 -23.92 19.68
C MET A 1 -43.21 -22.94 20.16
N GLY A 2 -42.38 -23.35 21.12
CA GLY A 2 -41.35 -22.48 21.70
C GLY A 2 -40.27 -22.12 20.69
N ARG A 3 -39.93 -20.83 20.58
CA ARG A 3 -38.77 -20.37 19.80
C ARG A 3 -37.52 -21.03 20.40
N LYS A 4 -36.88 -21.96 19.68
CA LYS A 4 -35.60 -22.55 20.10
C LYS A 4 -34.59 -21.41 20.25
N HIS A 5 -34.19 -21.13 21.48
CA HIS A 5 -33.15 -20.17 21.79
C HIS A 5 -31.82 -20.80 21.37
N PHE A 6 -31.32 -20.46 20.18
CA PHE A 6 -30.00 -20.91 19.76
C PHE A 6 -28.95 -20.14 20.57
N PRO A 7 -27.88 -20.80 21.06
CA PRO A 7 -26.80 -20.11 21.76
C PRO A 7 -26.21 -19.01 20.87
N ARG A 8 -25.84 -17.87 21.46
CA ARG A 8 -25.31 -16.69 20.74
C ARG A 8 -24.02 -16.98 19.95
N SER A 9 -23.31 -18.07 20.26
CA SER A 9 -22.13 -18.55 19.55
C SER A 9 -21.89 -20.04 19.86
N LEU A 10 -21.21 -20.76 18.97
CA LEU A 10 -20.75 -22.13 19.21
C LEU A 10 -19.69 -22.18 20.33
N SER A 11 -19.80 -23.16 21.23
CA SER A 11 -18.81 -23.39 22.31
C SER A 11 -17.58 -24.17 21.84
N LYS A 12 -17.68 -24.89 20.73
CA LYS A 12 -16.61 -25.64 20.06
C LYS A 12 -16.70 -25.45 18.55
N PRO A 13 -15.58 -25.56 17.81
CA PRO A 13 -15.61 -25.56 16.35
C PRO A 13 -16.49 -26.68 15.83
N ALA A 14 -17.42 -26.33 14.94
CA ALA A 14 -18.29 -27.27 14.25
C ALA A 14 -18.70 -26.69 12.88
N ARG A 15 -18.93 -27.57 11.91
CA ARG A 15 -19.62 -27.19 10.67
C ARG A 15 -21.11 -27.03 10.99
N TYR A 16 -21.81 -26.18 10.26
CA TYR A 16 -23.24 -26.00 10.50
C TYR A 16 -23.99 -27.26 10.10
N LYS A 17 -24.76 -27.85 11.03
CA LYS A 17 -25.49 -29.12 10.86
C LYS A 17 -24.62 -30.34 10.52
N ASP A 18 -23.34 -30.36 10.91
CA ASP A 18 -22.44 -31.52 10.76
C ASP A 18 -22.39 -32.13 9.33
N GLY A 19 -22.69 -31.36 8.27
CA GLY A 19 -22.77 -31.84 6.89
C GLY A 19 -22.53 -30.75 5.83
N ASP A 20 -22.72 -31.07 4.54
CA ASP A 20 -22.50 -30.12 3.44
C ASP A 20 -23.58 -29.03 3.42
N THR A 21 -23.16 -27.82 3.74
CA THR A 21 -24.01 -26.63 3.79
C THR A 21 -23.89 -25.81 2.53
N HIS A 22 -24.57 -24.67 2.49
CA HIS A 22 -24.44 -23.75 1.37
C HIS A 22 -23.00 -23.22 1.31
N THR A 23 -22.24 -23.67 0.33
CA THR A 23 -20.89 -23.18 0.04
C THR A 23 -20.91 -22.18 -1.11
N VAL A 24 -20.15 -21.11 -1.00
CA VAL A 24 -19.97 -20.14 -2.10
C VAL A 24 -18.49 -19.83 -2.27
N VAL A 25 -18.04 -19.72 -3.52
CA VAL A 25 -16.67 -19.26 -3.82
C VAL A 25 -16.68 -17.73 -3.90
N ARG A 26 -15.79 -17.07 -3.14
CA ARG A 26 -15.61 -15.62 -3.18
C ARG A 26 -14.15 -15.26 -3.01
N LEU A 27 -13.62 -14.40 -3.89
CA LEU A 27 -12.22 -13.98 -3.91
C LEU A 27 -11.23 -15.16 -3.94
N GLY A 28 -11.61 -16.25 -4.60
CA GLY A 28 -10.83 -17.49 -4.70
C GLY A 28 -10.88 -18.39 -3.48
N TYR A 29 -11.64 -18.05 -2.43
CA TYR A 29 -11.82 -18.90 -1.25
C TYR A 29 -13.20 -19.54 -1.23
N LEU A 30 -13.25 -20.80 -0.78
CA LEU A 30 -14.51 -21.49 -0.48
C LEU A 30 -15.00 -21.04 0.90
N LEU A 31 -16.18 -20.41 0.93
CA LEU A 31 -16.88 -19.99 2.13
C LEU A 31 -18.00 -20.97 2.44
N GLU A 32 -18.16 -21.32 3.70
CA GLU A 32 -19.17 -22.23 4.19
C GLU A 32 -20.11 -21.52 5.17
N TYR A 33 -21.42 -21.79 5.06
CA TYR A 33 -22.41 -21.18 5.93
C TYR A 33 -22.30 -21.76 7.35
N CYS A 34 -21.82 -20.96 8.30
CA CYS A 34 -21.78 -21.27 9.72
C CYS A 34 -22.20 -20.04 10.55
N PRO A 35 -23.50 -19.76 10.68
CA PRO A 35 -24.02 -18.51 11.25
C PRO A 35 -23.83 -18.40 12.78
N LEU A 36 -23.51 -19.50 13.45
CA LEU A 36 -23.25 -19.53 14.89
C LEU A 36 -21.75 -19.43 15.21
N HIS A 37 -20.89 -19.38 14.19
CA HIS A 37 -19.46 -19.25 14.37
C HIS A 37 -19.10 -17.84 14.87
N PRO A 38 -18.29 -17.69 15.93
CA PRO A 38 -17.96 -16.37 16.49
C PRO A 38 -17.28 -15.43 15.49
N ALA A 39 -16.60 -15.99 14.49
CA ALA A 39 -15.91 -15.24 13.44
C ALA A 39 -16.60 -15.32 12.06
N CYS A 40 -17.91 -15.60 12.00
CA CYS A 40 -18.64 -15.51 10.74
C CYS A 40 -18.79 -14.05 10.28
N ASN A 41 -18.89 -13.84 8.97
CA ASN A 41 -19.23 -12.53 8.43
C ASN A 41 -20.72 -12.19 8.64
N ALA A 42 -21.15 -10.99 8.22
CA ALA A 42 -22.54 -10.54 8.33
C ALA A 42 -23.60 -11.44 7.65
N ARG A 43 -23.18 -12.37 6.78
CA ARG A 43 -24.05 -13.35 6.11
C ARG A 43 -23.99 -14.73 6.78
N GLY A 44 -23.30 -14.85 7.91
CA GLY A 44 -23.09 -16.13 8.60
C GLY A 44 -22.10 -17.06 7.88
N MET A 45 -21.21 -16.54 7.04
CA MET A 45 -20.25 -17.37 6.27
C MET A 45 -18.86 -17.31 6.90
N VAL A 46 -18.14 -18.44 6.86
CA VAL A 46 -16.76 -18.60 7.35
C VAL A 46 -15.90 -19.24 6.27
N PRO A 47 -14.62 -18.86 6.10
CA PRO A 47 -13.72 -19.57 5.19
C PRO A 47 -13.55 -21.04 5.59
N GLN A 48 -13.75 -21.95 4.64
CA GLN A 48 -13.77 -23.39 4.92
C GLN A 48 -12.42 -23.91 5.42
N HIS A 49 -11.30 -23.45 4.84
CA HIS A 49 -9.97 -23.81 5.33
C HIS A 49 -9.78 -23.48 6.82
N ARG A 50 -10.41 -22.40 7.30
CA ARG A 50 -10.34 -21.99 8.71
C ARG A 50 -11.16 -22.93 9.58
N LEU A 51 -12.39 -23.24 9.17
CA LEU A 51 -13.24 -24.21 9.87
C LEU A 51 -12.58 -25.59 9.97
N ILE A 52 -12.01 -26.09 8.87
CA ILE A 52 -11.33 -27.39 8.84
C ILE A 52 -10.15 -27.37 9.82
N MET A 53 -9.37 -26.29 9.85
CA MET A 53 -8.25 -26.17 10.78
C MET A 53 -8.70 -26.07 12.25
N GLU A 54 -9.76 -25.31 12.54
CA GLU A 54 -10.34 -25.18 13.88
C GLU A 54 -10.89 -26.51 14.40
N ILE A 55 -11.57 -27.28 13.53
CA ILE A 55 -12.07 -28.62 13.85
C ILE A 55 -10.91 -29.57 14.12
N ASN A 56 -9.87 -29.55 13.29
CA ASN A 56 -8.68 -30.39 13.48
C ASN A 56 -7.94 -30.09 14.79
N LEU A 57 -7.92 -28.82 15.22
CA LEU A 57 -7.29 -28.39 16.48
C LEU A 57 -8.21 -28.54 17.70
N GLY A 58 -9.52 -28.71 17.50
CA GLY A 58 -10.52 -28.74 18.57
C GLY A 58 -10.73 -27.40 19.30
N ARG A 59 -10.22 -26.27 18.76
CA ARG A 59 -10.38 -24.92 19.30
C ARG A 59 -10.58 -23.89 18.20
N PHE A 60 -11.19 -22.75 18.53
CA PHE A 60 -11.25 -21.62 17.60
C PHE A 60 -9.88 -20.99 17.38
N LEU A 61 -9.64 -20.52 16.16
CA LEU A 61 -8.45 -19.76 15.83
C LEU A 61 -8.62 -18.32 16.30
N SER A 62 -7.55 -17.72 16.78
CA SER A 62 -7.50 -16.29 17.04
C SER A 62 -7.56 -15.50 15.72
N GLY A 63 -7.81 -14.20 15.82
CA GLY A 63 -7.76 -13.31 14.66
C GLY A 63 -6.34 -13.06 14.12
N GLN A 64 -5.30 -13.46 14.86
CA GLN A 64 -3.90 -13.28 14.47
C GLN A 64 -3.34 -14.49 13.72
N GLU A 65 -3.92 -15.66 13.96
CA GLU A 65 -3.50 -16.91 13.34
C GLU A 65 -3.91 -16.95 11.86
N VAL A 66 -3.00 -17.43 11.00
CA VAL A 66 -3.17 -17.44 9.54
C VAL A 66 -3.07 -18.88 9.03
N VAL A 67 -4.04 -19.30 8.23
CA VAL A 67 -4.02 -20.60 7.55
C VAL A 67 -3.50 -20.41 6.12
N HIS A 68 -2.42 -21.11 5.80
CA HIS A 68 -1.75 -21.08 4.50
C HIS A 68 -2.03 -22.37 3.71
N HIS A 69 -2.29 -22.23 2.41
CA HIS A 69 -2.38 -23.36 1.47
C HIS A 69 -1.01 -23.66 0.89
N ILE A 70 -0.45 -24.84 1.20
CA ILE A 70 0.92 -25.24 0.82
C ILE A 70 1.06 -25.31 -0.71
N ASN A 71 0.07 -25.89 -1.41
CA ASN A 71 0.09 -25.98 -2.87
C ASN A 71 -0.34 -24.69 -3.62
N GLY A 72 -0.65 -23.61 -2.89
CA GLY A 72 -1.15 -22.35 -3.45
C GLY A 72 -2.58 -22.39 -4.02
N ASN A 73 -3.22 -23.56 -4.10
CA ASN A 73 -4.60 -23.71 -4.52
C ASN A 73 -5.57 -23.47 -3.35
N LYS A 74 -6.17 -22.29 -3.33
CA LYS A 74 -7.11 -21.82 -2.29
C LYS A 74 -8.41 -22.61 -2.16
N LEU A 75 -8.71 -23.49 -3.13
CA LEU A 75 -9.89 -24.36 -3.12
C LEU A 75 -9.58 -25.76 -2.59
N ASP A 76 -8.31 -26.14 -2.47
CA ASP A 76 -7.90 -27.41 -1.88
C ASP A 76 -7.76 -27.27 -0.36
N ASN A 77 -8.87 -27.47 0.37
CA ASN A 77 -8.92 -27.29 1.82
C ASN A 77 -8.68 -28.57 2.62
N ARG A 78 -8.08 -29.60 2.03
CA ARG A 78 -7.71 -30.82 2.75
C ARG A 78 -6.66 -30.49 3.81
N ILE A 79 -6.75 -31.11 5.00
CA ILE A 79 -5.93 -30.74 6.15
C ILE A 79 -4.42 -30.86 5.87
N GLU A 80 -4.02 -31.84 5.05
CA GLU A 80 -2.64 -32.03 4.62
C GLU A 80 -2.09 -30.91 3.72
N ASN A 81 -2.97 -30.10 3.12
CA ASN A 81 -2.61 -28.95 2.30
C ASN A 81 -2.65 -27.62 3.09
N LEU A 82 -3.00 -27.66 4.38
CA LEU A 82 -3.15 -26.47 5.23
C LEU A 82 -2.05 -26.41 6.27
N LYS A 83 -1.46 -25.23 6.44
CA LYS A 83 -0.44 -24.92 7.44
C LYS A 83 -0.88 -23.74 8.29
N LEU A 84 -0.74 -23.83 9.61
CA LEU A 84 -1.07 -22.74 10.53
C LEU A 84 0.16 -21.94 10.92
N TYR A 85 0.01 -20.64 10.89
CA TYR A 85 0.96 -19.67 11.42
C TYR A 85 0.37 -18.93 12.61
N SER A 86 1.21 -18.66 13.62
CA SER A 86 0.77 -17.93 14.81
C SER A 86 0.48 -16.45 14.52
N SER A 87 1.11 -15.91 13.48
CA SER A 87 0.94 -14.52 13.05
C SER A 87 1.14 -14.35 11.55
N GLN A 88 0.60 -13.26 11.00
CA GLN A 88 0.89 -12.81 9.64
C GLN A 88 2.40 -12.64 9.41
N SER A 89 3.15 -12.19 10.41
CA SER A 89 4.60 -12.01 10.31
C SER A 89 5.34 -13.32 10.05
N GLU A 90 4.95 -14.40 10.72
CA GLU A 90 5.52 -15.73 10.49
C GLU A 90 5.11 -16.31 9.14
N HIS A 91 3.84 -16.14 8.77
CA HIS A 91 3.36 -16.52 7.43
C HIS A 91 4.16 -15.81 6.34
N MET A 92 4.42 -14.52 6.50
CA MET A 92 5.24 -13.76 5.56
C MET A 92 6.68 -14.25 5.51
N LYS A 93 7.28 -14.70 6.64
CA LYS A 93 8.64 -15.26 6.64
C LYS A 93 8.75 -16.48 5.74
N GLU A 94 7.73 -17.34 5.67
CA GLU A 94 7.71 -18.46 4.71
C GLU A 94 7.71 -17.95 3.26
N HIS A 95 6.89 -16.92 2.96
CA HIS A 95 6.98 -16.23 1.66
C HIS A 95 8.34 -15.55 1.44
N PHE A 96 9.16 -15.30 2.46
CA PHE A 96 10.52 -14.81 2.24
C PHE A 96 11.54 -15.96 2.11
N SER A 97 11.35 -17.09 2.80
CA SER A 97 12.30 -18.21 2.85
C SER A 97 12.07 -19.27 1.77
N GLU A 98 10.83 -19.54 1.39
CA GLU A 98 10.46 -20.49 0.32
C GLU A 98 10.38 -19.84 -1.07
N GLY A 99 10.91 -18.61 -1.19
CA GLY A 99 10.93 -17.91 -2.47
C GLY A 99 9.58 -17.33 -2.86
N GLY A 100 8.88 -16.63 -1.96
CA GLY A 100 7.79 -15.69 -2.31
C GLY A 100 8.30 -14.35 -2.86
N THR A 101 9.61 -14.26 -3.11
CA THR A 101 10.12 -13.73 -4.38
C THR A 101 10.47 -14.91 -5.26
N PHE A 102 9.45 -15.52 -5.88
CA PHE A 102 9.65 -16.57 -6.87
C PHE A 102 10.53 -15.91 -7.89
N PHE A 103 11.81 -16.33 -7.93
CA PHE A 103 12.89 -15.81 -8.77
C PHE A 103 12.48 -14.50 -9.43
N TYR A 104 12.94 -13.36 -8.90
CA TYR A 104 13.19 -12.29 -9.87
C TYR A 104 13.97 -12.97 -10.96
N ASP A 105 13.30 -13.19 -12.10
CA ASP A 105 13.89 -13.83 -13.26
C ASP A 105 15.30 -13.27 -13.30
N MET A 106 16.33 -14.11 -13.32
CA MET A 106 17.71 -13.61 -13.19
C MET A 106 17.91 -12.44 -14.18
N ARG A 107 17.20 -12.51 -15.32
CA ARG A 107 17.01 -11.47 -16.34
C ARG A 107 16.29 -10.19 -15.86
N LEU A 108 15.26 -10.26 -15.01
CA LEU A 108 14.60 -9.10 -14.39
C LEU A 108 15.54 -8.36 -13.44
N ARG A 109 16.34 -9.08 -12.65
CA ARG A 109 17.37 -8.47 -11.79
C ARG A 109 18.43 -7.76 -12.62
N GLU A 110 18.97 -8.42 -13.64
CA GLU A 110 19.93 -7.83 -14.59
C GLU A 110 19.35 -6.58 -15.30
N ARG A 111 18.10 -6.66 -15.78
CA ARG A 111 17.43 -5.52 -16.43
C ARG A 111 17.27 -4.33 -15.49
N ILE A 112 16.94 -4.57 -14.21
CA ILE A 112 16.76 -3.50 -13.23
C ILE A 112 18.09 -2.91 -12.78
N ASP A 113 19.15 -3.71 -12.69
CA ASP A 113 20.51 -3.24 -12.43
C ASP A 113 20.98 -2.24 -13.52
N ILE A 114 20.68 -2.54 -14.78
CA ILE A 114 21.00 -1.67 -15.92
C ILE A 114 20.13 -0.40 -15.94
N ASP A 115 18.81 -0.54 -15.75
CA ASP A 115 17.86 0.58 -15.92
C ASP A 115 17.81 1.53 -14.71
N ALA A 116 17.99 1.04 -13.48
CA ALA A 116 17.74 1.82 -12.27
C ALA A 116 18.69 3.02 -12.07
N PRO A 117 19.99 2.96 -12.42
CA PRO A 117 20.90 4.09 -12.28
C PRO A 117 20.56 5.28 -13.18
N ASN A 118 20.08 5.03 -14.40
CA ASN A 118 19.67 6.08 -15.35
C ASN A 118 18.34 5.74 -16.04
N PRO A 119 17.21 5.87 -15.34
CA PRO A 119 15.95 5.39 -15.87
C PRO A 119 15.28 6.44 -16.76
N GLU A 120 15.02 6.05 -18.00
CA GLU A 120 14.22 6.85 -18.94
C GLU A 120 12.74 6.92 -18.55
N ILE A 121 12.28 5.95 -17.76
CA ILE A 121 10.90 5.78 -17.36
C ILE A 121 10.76 5.91 -15.84
N SER A 122 9.59 6.36 -15.39
CA SER A 122 9.28 6.34 -13.96
C SER A 122 9.22 4.91 -13.41
N LEU A 123 9.44 4.76 -12.11
CA LEU A 123 9.35 3.47 -11.43
C LEU A 123 7.99 2.76 -11.65
N ASN A 124 6.89 3.52 -11.75
CA ASN A 124 5.56 2.96 -12.04
C ASN A 124 5.42 2.48 -13.50
N GLN A 125 6.09 3.15 -14.45
CA GLN A 125 6.16 2.70 -15.84
C GLN A 125 7.06 1.48 -15.98
N ALA A 126 8.16 1.41 -15.23
CA ALA A 126 9.02 0.23 -15.17
C ALA A 126 8.26 -0.99 -14.61
N ALA A 127 7.47 -0.81 -13.55
CA ALA A 127 6.61 -1.86 -13.00
C ALA A 127 5.69 -2.46 -14.09
N LYS A 128 5.07 -1.61 -14.91
CA LYS A 128 4.24 -2.05 -16.05
C LYS A 128 5.07 -2.74 -17.14
N LYS A 129 6.22 -2.17 -17.53
CA LYS A 129 7.14 -2.73 -18.54
C LYS A 129 7.59 -4.15 -18.17
N TYR A 130 7.86 -4.37 -16.88
CA TYR A 130 8.37 -5.62 -16.36
C TYR A 130 7.29 -6.57 -15.84
N GLY A 131 6.01 -6.20 -15.92
CA GLY A 131 4.90 -7.03 -15.42
C GLY A 131 4.97 -7.31 -13.92
N CYS A 132 5.63 -6.45 -13.14
CA CYS A 132 5.84 -6.65 -11.71
C CYS A 132 5.28 -5.48 -10.89
N CYS A 133 5.11 -5.66 -9.58
CA CYS A 133 4.67 -4.56 -8.73
C CYS A 133 5.83 -3.60 -8.42
N ARG A 134 5.50 -2.34 -8.09
CA ARG A 134 6.51 -1.33 -7.75
C ARG A 134 7.44 -1.78 -6.61
N ASN A 135 6.88 -2.45 -5.59
CA ASN A 135 7.63 -2.91 -4.43
C ASN A 135 8.65 -4.01 -4.81
N THR A 136 8.31 -4.83 -5.80
CA THR A 136 9.19 -5.84 -6.39
C THR A 136 10.45 -5.17 -6.94
N ILE A 137 10.32 -4.09 -7.71
CA ILE A 137 11.48 -3.31 -8.21
C ILE A 137 12.26 -2.66 -7.06
N VAL A 138 11.57 -2.03 -6.10
CA VAL A 138 12.22 -1.38 -4.95
C VAL A 138 13.05 -2.37 -4.14
N SER A 139 12.53 -3.58 -3.90
CA SER A 139 13.25 -4.61 -3.17
C SER A 139 14.48 -5.09 -3.93
N ILE A 140 14.42 -5.28 -5.26
CA ILE A 140 15.63 -5.58 -6.06
C ILE A 140 16.66 -4.47 -5.92
N CYS A 141 16.23 -3.21 -6.05
CA CYS A 141 17.14 -2.09 -5.92
C CYS A 141 17.83 -2.10 -4.55
N ASN A 142 17.09 -2.37 -3.47
CA ASN A 142 17.65 -2.49 -2.12
C ASN A 142 18.63 -3.68 -2.02
N ASP A 143 18.28 -4.85 -2.57
CA ASP A 143 19.13 -6.04 -2.57
C ASP A 143 20.46 -5.77 -3.28
N LEU A 144 20.40 -5.12 -4.44
CA LEU A 144 21.56 -4.72 -5.24
C LEU A 144 22.28 -3.48 -4.70
N GLN A 145 21.79 -2.87 -3.61
CA GLN A 145 22.31 -1.62 -3.04
C GLN A 145 22.34 -0.44 -4.04
N ILE A 146 21.42 -0.44 -5.01
CA ILE A 146 21.25 0.61 -6.01
C ILE A 146 20.00 1.47 -5.72
N LYS A 147 19.98 2.72 -6.18
CA LYS A 147 18.81 3.61 -6.08
C LYS A 147 18.23 3.87 -7.46
N TRP A 148 16.91 3.70 -7.59
CA TRP A 148 16.18 4.15 -8.76
C TRP A 148 16.22 5.68 -8.85
N ARG A 149 17.03 6.25 -9.74
CA ARG A 149 17.10 7.70 -9.92
C ARG A 149 15.81 8.22 -10.57
N HIS A 150 15.44 9.46 -10.32
CA HIS A 150 14.30 10.06 -11.02
C HIS A 150 14.82 11.11 -11.99
N LYS A 151 14.29 11.15 -13.23
CA LYS A 151 14.65 12.16 -14.24
C LYS A 151 14.61 13.62 -13.75
N ASN A 152 13.84 13.90 -12.70
CA ASN A 152 13.67 15.23 -12.09
C ASN A 152 14.36 15.40 -10.70
N SER A 153 15.07 14.39 -10.17
CA SER A 153 15.71 14.51 -8.85
C SER A 153 16.87 15.51 -8.84
N GLU A 154 17.54 15.69 -9.98
CA GLU A 154 18.78 16.47 -10.09
C GLU A 154 18.58 17.94 -10.49
N LYS A 155 17.37 18.36 -10.89
CA LYS A 155 17.07 19.79 -11.08
C LYS A 155 16.96 20.49 -9.73
N LYS A 156 18.11 20.88 -9.16
CA LYS A 156 18.23 21.73 -7.97
C LYS A 156 19.05 22.96 -8.36
N ALA A 157 18.40 24.11 -8.41
CA ALA A 157 19.11 25.39 -8.48
C ALA A 157 19.60 25.79 -7.07
N PRO A 158 20.72 26.50 -6.94
CA PRO A 158 21.14 27.12 -5.69
C PRO A 158 20.01 27.97 -5.10
N ARG A 159 19.79 27.90 -3.78
CA ARG A 159 18.70 28.64 -3.11
C ARG A 159 18.78 30.15 -3.34
N ALA A 160 20.00 30.70 -3.39
CA ALA A 160 20.24 32.11 -3.67
C ALA A 160 19.71 32.53 -5.06
N ASP A 161 19.92 31.69 -6.07
CA ASP A 161 19.48 31.95 -7.45
C ASP A 161 17.96 31.83 -7.57
N VAL A 162 17.36 30.85 -6.87
CA VAL A 162 15.90 30.70 -6.80
C VAL A 162 15.25 31.93 -6.17
N LEU A 163 15.78 32.40 -5.04
CA LEU A 163 15.26 33.57 -4.36
C LEU A 163 15.42 34.83 -5.22
N SER A 164 16.61 35.08 -5.77
CA SER A 164 16.85 36.27 -6.60
C SER A 164 15.96 36.31 -7.85
N THR A 165 15.71 35.15 -8.48
CA THR A 165 14.81 35.03 -9.63
C THR A 165 13.35 35.29 -9.24
N LEU A 166 12.87 34.69 -8.14
CA LEU A 166 11.51 34.91 -7.62
C LEU A 166 11.27 36.35 -7.16
N GLN A 167 12.32 37.09 -6.81
CA GLN A 167 12.22 38.51 -6.45
C GLN A 167 12.11 39.43 -7.67
N LYS A 168 12.74 39.07 -8.80
CA LYS A 168 12.79 39.89 -10.02
C LYS A 168 11.65 39.60 -10.99
N HIS A 169 11.15 38.37 -11.01
CA HIS A 169 10.18 37.91 -12.01
C HIS A 169 8.88 37.41 -11.39
N SER A 170 7.83 37.32 -12.20
CA SER A 170 6.60 36.64 -11.79
C SER A 170 6.86 35.15 -11.56
N ARG A 171 5.99 34.47 -10.79
CA ARG A 171 6.15 33.02 -10.52
C ARG A 171 6.17 32.18 -11.80
N ALA A 172 5.41 32.58 -12.83
CA ALA A 172 5.36 31.88 -14.10
C ALA A 172 6.68 32.03 -14.89
N GLU A 173 7.28 33.22 -14.88
CA GLU A 173 8.58 33.48 -15.51
C GLU A 173 9.73 32.83 -14.74
N ALA A 174 9.69 32.87 -13.40
CA ALA A 174 10.67 32.19 -12.56
C ALA A 174 10.68 30.67 -12.80
N CYS A 175 9.51 30.04 -12.99
CA CYS A 175 9.41 28.64 -13.39
C CYS A 175 10.13 28.36 -14.73
N LYS A 176 9.98 29.25 -15.72
CA LYS A 176 10.63 29.13 -17.03
C LYS A 176 12.15 29.27 -16.92
N ILE A 177 12.63 30.29 -16.20
CA ILE A 177 14.06 30.58 -16.02
C ILE A 177 14.75 29.44 -15.26
N LEU A 178 14.12 28.93 -14.19
CA LEU A 178 14.70 27.86 -13.37
C LEU A 178 14.49 26.47 -13.97
N GLY A 179 13.71 26.33 -15.04
CA GLY A 179 13.38 25.04 -15.65
C GLY A 179 12.61 24.08 -14.71
N LEU A 180 11.87 24.65 -13.74
CA LEU A 180 11.13 23.94 -12.69
C LEU A 180 9.63 24.22 -12.83
N CYS A 181 8.80 23.22 -12.51
CA CYS A 181 7.36 23.47 -12.38
C CYS A 181 7.04 24.17 -11.04
N LEU A 182 5.91 24.87 -10.98
CA LEU A 182 5.48 25.61 -9.79
C LEU A 182 5.39 24.70 -8.55
N GLN A 183 4.92 23.46 -8.72
CA GLN A 183 4.86 22.49 -7.64
C GLN A 183 6.26 22.08 -7.14
N ALA A 184 7.23 21.93 -8.04
CA ALA A 184 8.60 21.62 -7.66
C ALA A 184 9.24 22.78 -6.87
N LEU A 185 8.92 24.03 -7.20
CA LEU A 185 9.35 25.19 -6.42
C LEU A 185 8.78 25.17 -5.00
N TRP A 186 7.48 24.90 -4.84
CA TRP A 186 6.87 24.79 -3.51
C TRP A 186 7.42 23.63 -2.68
N ASN A 187 7.65 22.47 -3.30
CA ASN A 187 8.12 21.28 -2.60
C ASN A 187 9.61 21.40 -2.21
N LYS A 188 10.45 21.98 -3.08
CA LYS A 188 11.91 22.05 -2.86
C LYS A 188 12.36 23.36 -2.17
N TYR A 189 11.65 24.46 -2.38
CA TYR A 189 12.01 25.83 -1.94
C TYR A 189 10.82 26.55 -1.26
N PRO A 190 10.20 25.96 -0.22
CA PRO A 190 9.01 26.54 0.40
C PRO A 190 9.28 27.89 1.08
N THR A 191 10.49 28.11 1.60
CA THR A 191 10.87 29.34 2.30
C THR A 191 10.95 30.52 1.34
N GLU A 192 11.63 30.33 0.21
CA GLU A 192 11.81 31.33 -0.84
C GLU A 192 10.47 31.69 -1.50
N MET A 193 9.58 30.71 -1.66
CA MET A 193 8.22 30.91 -2.15
C MET A 193 7.33 31.71 -1.18
N ARG A 194 7.50 31.53 0.13
CA ARG A 194 6.77 32.29 1.16
C ARG A 194 7.28 33.72 1.29
N LEU A 195 8.60 33.91 1.29
CA LEU A 195 9.22 35.24 1.35
C LEU A 195 8.80 36.15 0.19
N THR A 196 8.55 35.58 -0.98
CA THR A 196 8.08 36.33 -2.16
C THR A 196 6.55 36.42 -2.25
N ALA A 197 5.80 35.62 -1.45
CA ALA A 197 4.35 35.74 -1.34
C ALA A 197 3.91 37.02 -0.61
N SER A 198 4.63 37.44 0.43
CA SER A 198 4.33 38.66 1.21
C SER A 198 4.41 39.95 0.40
N ARG A 199 5.13 39.93 -0.73
CA ARG A 199 5.25 41.09 -1.64
C ARG A 199 3.94 41.43 -2.35
N LYS A 200 3.04 40.45 -2.53
CA LYS A 200 1.68 40.69 -3.04
C LYS A 200 0.76 41.32 -2.00
N LEU A 201 0.98 41.06 -0.70
CA LEU A 201 0.22 41.69 0.40
C LEU A 201 0.62 43.17 0.55
N LEU A 202 1.92 43.49 0.49
CA LEU A 202 2.42 44.88 0.50
C LEU A 202 1.91 45.68 -0.71
N LYS A 203 2.06 45.14 -1.94
CA LYS A 203 1.51 45.78 -3.16
C LYS A 203 -0.03 45.85 -3.21
N TRP A 204 -0.72 45.12 -2.33
CA TRP A 204 -2.17 45.22 -2.16
C TRP A 204 -2.48 46.35 -1.18
N HIS A 205 -1.83 46.41 -0.01
CA HIS A 205 -1.92 47.55 0.93
C HIS A 205 -1.58 48.91 0.29
N ASP A 206 -0.60 48.95 -0.63
CA ASP A 206 -0.28 50.19 -1.36
C ASP A 206 -1.35 50.58 -2.40
N ARG A 207 -2.17 49.63 -2.86
CA ARG A 207 -3.20 49.83 -3.88
C ARG A 207 -4.59 50.10 -3.31
N VAL A 208 -4.95 49.42 -2.22
CA VAL A 208 -6.10 49.75 -1.39
C VAL A 208 -5.56 50.54 -0.22
N GLY A 209 -5.48 51.86 -0.37
CA GLY A 209 -4.91 52.76 0.64
C GLY A 209 -5.36 52.40 2.05
N ALA A 210 -4.43 52.45 3.00
CA ALA A 210 -4.65 52.07 4.39
C ALA A 210 -5.99 52.63 4.91
N PRO A 211 -6.88 51.81 5.52
CA PRO A 211 -8.11 52.34 6.10
C PRO A 211 -7.72 53.39 7.14
N ALA A 212 -8.26 54.60 6.97
CA ALA A 212 -8.04 55.71 7.87
C ALA A 212 -8.26 55.24 9.31
N SER A 213 -7.24 55.44 10.15
CA SER A 213 -7.36 55.30 11.59
C SER A 213 -8.52 56.16 12.06
N ARG A 214 -9.61 55.52 12.52
CA ARG A 214 -10.62 56.19 13.32
C ARG A 214 -9.97 56.49 14.67
N ASN A 215 -9.48 57.73 14.82
CA ASN A 215 -9.38 58.34 16.13
C ASN A 215 -10.75 58.94 16.43
N ASP A 216 -11.28 58.54 17.59
CA ASP A 216 -12.35 59.11 18.43
C ASP A 216 -13.41 60.03 17.81
#